data_AF-A0AAV0XGB0-F1
#
_entry.id   AF-A0AAV0XGB0-F1
#
_cell.length_a   1.000
_cell.length_b   1.000
_cell.length_c   1.000
_cell.angle_alpha   90.00
_cell.angle_beta   90.00
_cell.angle_gamma   90.00
#
_symmetry.space_group_name_H-M   'P 1'
#
loop_
_entity.id
_entity.type
_entity.pdbx_description
1 polymer ?
#
loop_
_entity_poly.entity_id
_entity_poly.type
_entity_poly.pdbx_seq_one_letter_code
_entity_poly.pdbx_strand_id
1 'polypeptide(L)'
;MTVAHNCAIQLKPNFGLEELKTIISKEVYPNIHSLLKVALILPISSASCERSFSAMRRIKNWTRTSMTQDRFGYLSVLHIERDIVNNLDLNIILDEYSKKDRRIDLIL
;
A
#
# COMPACT_ATOMS: atom_id res chain seq x y z
N MET A 1 8.17 6.80 -6.64
CA MET A 1 7.80 7.38 -7.95
C MET A 1 8.76 8.48 -8.40
N THR A 2 9.35 9.31 -7.51
CA THR A 2 10.27 10.41 -7.87
C THR A 2 11.57 9.98 -8.55
N VAL A 3 12.16 8.82 -8.22
CA VAL A 3 13.44 8.39 -8.82
C VAL A 3 13.26 7.87 -10.26
N ALA A 4 12.23 7.06 -10.50
CA ALA A 4 11.86 6.61 -11.86
C ALA A 4 11.49 7.82 -12.74
N HIS A 5 10.74 8.76 -12.18
CA HIS A 5 10.38 10.01 -12.83
C HIS A 5 11.61 10.87 -13.16
N ASN A 6 12.57 11.01 -12.24
CA ASN A 6 13.81 11.75 -12.48
C ASN A 6 14.71 11.08 -13.53
N CYS A 7 14.75 9.75 -13.58
CA CYS A 7 15.48 9.00 -14.61
C CYS A 7 14.82 9.12 -15.99
N ALA A 8 13.48 9.13 -16.04
CA ALA A 8 12.71 9.33 -17.28
C ALA A 8 12.86 10.75 -17.84
N ILE A 9 12.91 11.77 -16.97
CA ILE A 9 13.14 13.18 -17.36
C ILE A 9 14.52 13.39 -18.00
N GLN A 10 15.54 12.63 -17.58
CA GLN A 10 16.89 12.72 -18.16
C GLN A 10 16.97 12.21 -19.61
N LEU A 11 16.07 11.30 -20.02
CA LEU A 11 16.03 10.73 -21.38
C LEU A 11 15.19 11.58 -22.35
N LYS A 12 14.11 12.21 -21.88
CA LYS A 12 13.29 13.16 -22.65
C LYS A 12 12.46 14.02 -21.68
N PRO A 13 12.36 15.35 -21.86
CA PRO A 13 11.77 16.25 -20.86
C PRO A 13 10.24 16.12 -20.68
N ASN A 14 9.58 15.20 -21.37
CA ASN A 14 8.14 14.94 -21.27
C ASN A 14 7.80 13.47 -21.63
N PHE A 15 8.52 12.50 -21.08
CA PHE A 15 8.16 11.09 -21.29
C PHE A 15 6.97 10.71 -20.39
N GLY A 16 5.76 10.75 -20.95
CA GLY A 16 4.54 10.34 -20.26
C GLY A 16 4.39 8.82 -20.22
N LEU A 17 3.96 8.25 -19.08
CA LEU A 17 3.67 6.82 -18.97
C LEU A 17 2.59 6.35 -19.95
N GLU A 18 1.71 7.26 -20.36
CA GLU A 18 0.65 7.01 -21.35
C GLU A 18 1.21 6.84 -22.78
N GLU A 19 2.33 7.48 -23.13
CA GLU A 19 3.00 7.27 -24.43
C GLU A 19 3.65 5.88 -24.51
N LEU A 20 4.11 5.35 -23.37
CA LEU A 20 4.69 4.02 -23.31
C LEU A 20 3.64 2.93 -23.58
N LYS A 21 2.38 3.15 -23.17
CA LYS A 21 1.26 2.25 -23.45
C LYS A 21 0.87 2.24 -24.94
N THR A 22 0.99 3.36 -25.63
CA THR A 22 0.65 3.45 -27.06
C THR A 22 1.73 2.83 -27.95
N ILE A 23 3.00 2.92 -27.55
CA ILE A 23 4.14 2.34 -28.29
C ILE A 23 4.20 0.81 -28.12
N ILE A 24 3.88 0.29 -26.94
CA ILE A 24 3.98 -1.15 -26.63
C ILE A 24 2.57 -1.72 -26.47
N SER A 25 1.89 -1.91 -27.60
CA SER A 25 0.61 -2.62 -27.62
C SER A 25 0.79 -4.06 -27.16
N LYS A 26 -0.05 -4.48 -26.20
CA LYS A 26 -0.08 -5.85 -25.65
C LYS A 26 -0.29 -6.91 -26.73
N GLU A 27 -0.98 -6.55 -27.81
CA GLU A 27 -1.31 -7.45 -28.92
C GLU A 27 -0.10 -7.75 -29.80
N VAL A 28 0.79 -6.78 -29.99
CA VAL A 28 1.97 -6.91 -30.85
C VAL A 28 3.17 -7.47 -30.07
N TYR A 29 3.35 -7.06 -28.81
CA TYR A 29 4.50 -7.45 -28.00
C TYR A 29 4.10 -7.89 -26.57
N PRO A 30 3.44 -9.05 -26.41
CA PRO A 30 2.91 -9.50 -25.11
C PRO A 30 3.99 -9.70 -24.04
N ASN A 31 5.16 -10.20 -24.44
CA ASN A 31 6.28 -10.48 -23.51
C ASN A 31 6.96 -9.19 -23.03
N ILE A 32 7.22 -8.24 -23.94
CA ILE A 32 7.85 -6.95 -23.61
C ILE A 32 6.91 -6.13 -22.72
N HIS A 33 5.62 -6.11 -23.04
CA HIS A 33 4.62 -5.44 -22.22
C HIS A 33 4.55 -6.02 -20.80
N SER A 34 4.64 -7.35 -20.65
CA SER A 34 4.64 -8.00 -19.33
C SER A 34 5.92 -7.70 -18.54
N LEU A 35 7.08 -7.76 -19.19
CA LEU A 35 8.36 -7.41 -18.56
C LEU A 35 8.38 -5.96 -18.08
N LEU A 36 7.85 -5.05 -18.90
CA LEU A 36 7.83 -3.63 -18.58
C LEU A 36 6.86 -3.32 -17.43
N LYS A 37 5.72 -4.02 -17.34
CA LYS A 37 4.86 -3.97 -16.15
C LYS A 37 5.59 -4.38 -14.88
N VAL A 38 6.33 -5.50 -14.93
CA VAL A 38 7.12 -5.96 -13.77
C VAL A 38 8.18 -4.93 -13.41
N ALA A 39 8.90 -4.38 -14.38
CA ALA A 39 9.92 -3.37 -14.17
C ALA A 39 9.36 -2.08 -13.52
N LEU A 40 8.13 -1.68 -13.85
CA LEU A 40 7.47 -0.52 -13.25
C LEU A 40 6.97 -0.76 -11.82
N ILE A 41 6.59 -2.01 -11.50
CA ILE A 41 6.12 -2.39 -10.15
C ILE A 41 7.31 -2.59 -9.20
N LEU A 42 8.47 -3.01 -9.72
CA LEU A 42 9.65 -3.22 -8.91
C LEU A 42 10.09 -1.92 -8.23
N PRO A 43 10.15 -1.89 -6.89
CA PRO A 43 10.62 -0.72 -6.18
C PRO A 43 12.11 -0.54 -6.46
N ILE A 44 12.45 0.57 -7.13
CA ILE A 44 13.84 0.94 -7.44
C ILE A 44 14.61 1.35 -6.17
N SER A 45 13.91 1.62 -5.06
CA SER A 45 14.49 2.08 -3.80
C SER A 45 13.87 1.39 -2.59
N SER A 46 14.69 1.15 -1.57
CA SER A 46 14.28 0.66 -0.25
C SER A 46 13.44 1.67 0.55
N ALA A 47 13.43 2.95 0.16
CA ALA A 47 12.78 4.02 0.92
C ALA A 47 11.29 3.76 1.19
N SER A 48 10.58 3.14 0.25
CA SER A 48 9.17 2.75 0.45
C SER A 48 9.03 1.68 1.53
N CYS A 49 9.88 0.65 1.51
CA CYS A 49 9.90 -0.39 2.53
C CYS A 49 10.30 0.17 3.89
N GLU A 50 11.34 1.01 3.95
CA GLU A 50 11.80 1.68 5.18
C GLU A 50 10.71 2.54 5.81
N ARG A 51 9.94 3.27 5.00
CA ARG A 51 8.78 4.02 5.48
C ARG A 51 7.74 3.11 6.13
N SER A 52 7.42 1.98 5.49
CA SER A 52 6.50 0.98 6.04
C SER A 52 7.03 0.33 7.33
N PHE A 53 8.32 -0.01 7.40
CA PHE A 53 8.95 -0.52 8.62
C PHE A 53 8.97 0.52 9.74
N SER A 54 9.21 1.79 9.43
CA SER A 54 9.12 2.89 10.40
C SER A 54 7.69 3.08 10.93
N ALA A 55 6.68 2.97 10.07
CA ALA A 55 5.28 2.93 10.50
C ALA A 55 4.99 1.74 11.43
N MET A 56 5.40 0.54 11.04
CA MET A 56 5.24 -0.67 11.86
C MET A 56 5.92 -0.56 13.23
N ARG A 57 7.13 0.03 13.28
CA ARG A 57 7.87 0.30 14.52
C ARG A 57 7.10 1.22 15.47
N ARG A 58 6.39 2.22 14.93
CA ARG A 58 5.54 3.14 15.73
C ARG A 58 4.30 2.42 16.27
N ILE A 59 3.72 1.51 15.48
CA ILE A 59 2.54 0.72 15.89
C ILE A 59 2.88 -0.31 16.97
N LYS A 60 4.01 -1.01 16.81
CA LYS A 60 4.52 -2.02 17.76
C LYS A 60 5.71 -1.46 18.54
N ASN A 61 5.39 -0.74 19.60
CA ASN A 61 6.35 -0.18 20.54
C ASN A 61 6.48 -1.07 21.80
N TRP A 62 7.38 -0.69 22.71
CA TRP A 62 7.73 -1.48 23.89
C TRP A 62 6.58 -1.67 24.89
N THR A 63 5.61 -0.76 24.92
CA THR A 63 4.44 -0.87 25.81
C THR A 63 3.34 -1.76 25.23
N ARG A 64 3.37 -2.06 23.93
CA ARG A 64 2.33 -2.80 23.21
C ARG A 64 2.78 -4.21 22.82
N THR A 65 3.63 -4.83 23.63
CA THR A 65 4.20 -6.15 23.38
C THR A 65 3.18 -7.29 23.45
N SER A 66 2.07 -7.11 24.18
CA SER A 66 0.97 -8.08 24.30
C SER A 66 0.02 -8.13 23.10
N MET A 67 0.25 -7.31 22.07
CA MET A 67 -0.61 -7.26 20.88
C MET A 67 -0.46 -8.52 20.04
N THR A 68 -1.59 -9.12 19.66
CA THR A 68 -1.62 -10.27 18.74
C THR A 68 -1.08 -9.90 17.37
N GLN A 69 -0.50 -10.90 16.69
CA GLN A 69 0.08 -10.68 15.37
C GLN A 69 -0.97 -10.25 14.33
N ASP A 70 -2.17 -10.84 14.38
CA ASP A 70 -3.27 -10.48 13.49
C ASP A 70 -3.64 -9.00 13.62
N ARG A 71 -3.85 -8.54 14.87
CA ARG A 71 -4.15 -7.13 15.16
C ARG A 71 -3.04 -6.19 14.69
N PHE A 72 -1.78 -6.58 14.89
CA PHE A 72 -0.64 -5.81 14.40
C PHE A 72 -0.62 -5.70 12.87
N GLY A 73 -0.88 -6.81 12.16
CA GLY A 73 -0.94 -6.84 10.71
C GLY A 73 -2.04 -5.92 10.18
N TYR A 74 -3.27 -6.06 10.68
CA TYR A 74 -4.40 -5.23 10.25
C TYR A 74 -4.15 -3.74 10.50
N LEU A 75 -3.64 -3.37 11.68
CA LEU A 75 -3.33 -1.98 12.00
C LEU A 75 -2.19 -1.41 11.15
N SER A 76 -1.21 -2.24 10.78
CA SER A 76 -0.12 -1.83 9.90
C SER A 76 -0.61 -1.52 8.50
N VAL A 77 -1.47 -2.38 7.94
CA VAL A 77 -2.09 -2.15 6.62
C VAL A 77 -2.91 -0.86 6.63
N LEU A 78 -3.76 -0.67 7.65
CA LEU A 78 -4.57 0.55 7.79
C LEU A 78 -3.72 1.83 7.87
N HIS A 79 -2.57 1.77 8.53
CA HIS A 79 -1.70 2.94 8.68
C HIS A 79 -0.87 3.23 7.42
N ILE A 80 -0.39 2.19 6.73
CA ILE A 80 0.38 2.33 5.49
C ILE A 80 -0.54 2.84 4.37
N GLU A 81 -1.72 2.26 4.23
CA GLU A 81 -2.73 2.60 3.23
C GLU A 81 -3.71 3.68 3.72
N ARG A 82 -3.21 4.63 4.52
CA ARG A 82 -4.00 5.69 5.14
C ARG A 82 -4.83 6.48 4.12
N ASP A 83 -4.29 6.72 2.93
CA ASP A 83 -4.96 7.52 1.89
C ASP A 83 -6.25 6.86 1.41
N ILE A 84 -6.25 5.52 1.32
CA ILE A 84 -7.43 4.72 0.99
C ILE A 84 -8.38 4.70 2.19
N VAL A 85 -7.85 4.52 3.40
CA VAL A 85 -8.66 4.44 4.62
C VAL A 85 -9.40 5.73 4.91
N ASN A 86 -8.79 6.89 4.65
CA ASN A 86 -9.45 8.19 4.85
C ASN A 86 -10.65 8.40 3.90
N ASN A 87 -10.71 7.68 2.77
CA ASN A 87 -11.79 7.75 1.81
C ASN A 87 -12.94 6.76 2.11
N LEU A 88 -12.80 5.90 3.12
CA LEU A 88 -13.87 4.97 3.52
C LEU A 88 -14.95 5.69 4.33
N ASP A 89 -16.21 5.29 4.12
CA ASP A 89 -17.34 5.77 4.92
C ASP A 89 -17.32 5.13 6.31
N LEU A 90 -17.16 5.99 7.32
CA LEU A 90 -17.12 5.60 8.72
C LEU A 90 -18.45 4.99 9.19
N ASN A 91 -19.58 5.37 8.60
CA ASN A 91 -20.88 4.86 9.01
C ASN A 91 -21.01 3.35 8.73
N ILE A 92 -20.50 2.90 7.58
CA ILE A 92 -20.49 1.48 7.20
C ILE A 92 -19.62 0.68 8.18
N ILE A 93 -18.46 1.23 8.55
CA ILE A 93 -17.54 0.58 9.49
C ILE A 93 -18.20 0.45 10.87
N LEU A 94 -18.90 1.49 11.33
CA LEU A 94 -19.61 1.47 12.60
C LEU A 94 -20.77 0.47 12.61
N ASP A 95 -21.53 0.38 11.52
CA ASP A 95 -22.62 -0.60 11.39
C ASP A 95 -22.09 -2.04 11.45
N GLU A 96 -21.05 -2.35 10.67
CA GLU A 96 -20.38 -3.66 10.73
C GLU A 96 -19.77 -3.94 12.11
N TYR A 97 -19.21 -2.93 12.76
CA TYR A 97 -18.70 -3.07 14.12
C TYR A 97 -19.85 -3.34 15.12
N SER A 98 -21.04 -2.75 14.93
CA SER A 98 -22.16 -2.95 15.84
C SER A 98 -22.75 -4.37 15.78
N LYS A 99 -22.55 -5.11 14.69
CA LYS A 99 -23.12 -6.46 14.51
C LYS A 99 -22.54 -7.52 15.46
N LYS A 100 -21.32 -7.34 15.94
CA LYS A 100 -20.67 -8.30 16.82
C LYS A 100 -20.93 -7.96 18.29
N ASP A 101 -21.56 -8.88 19.02
CA ASP A 101 -21.69 -8.76 20.47
C ASP A 101 -20.31 -8.93 21.14
N ARG A 102 -20.04 -8.03 22.07
CA ARG A 102 -18.77 -7.91 22.81
C ARG A 102 -19.02 -7.70 24.30
N ARG A 103 -20.26 -7.91 24.77
CA ARG A 103 -20.56 -7.92 26.20
C ARG A 103 -19.71 -9.01 26.86
N ILE A 104 -19.06 -8.62 27.95
CA ILE A 104 -18.31 -9.55 28.79
C ILE A 104 -19.31 -10.05 29.82
N ASP A 105 -19.70 -11.31 29.70
CA ASP A 105 -20.53 -11.95 30.72
C ASP A 105 -19.66 -12.19 31.96
N LEU A 106 -19.84 -11.31 32.95
CA LEU A 106 -19.24 -11.49 34.26
C LEU A 106 -20.06 -12.56 34.98
N ILE A 107 -19.55 -13.79 34.98
CA ILE A 107 -20.07 -14.86 35.83
C ILE A 107 -19.71 -14.47 37.27
N LEU A 108 -20.73 -14.14 38.06
CA LEU A 108 -20.64 -13.74 39.47
C LEU A 108 -20.88 -14.95 40.37
#